data_AF-A0A9E1N0B6-F1
#
_entry.id   AF-A0A9E1N0B6-F1
#
_cell.length_a   1.000
_cell.length_b   1.000
_cell.length_c   1.000
_cell.angle_alpha   90.00
_cell.angle_beta   90.00
_cell.angle_gamma   90.00
#
_symmetry.space_group_name_H-M   'P 1'
#
loop_
_entity.id
_entity.type
_entity.pdbx_description
1 polymer ?
#
loop_
_entity_poly.entity_id
_entity_poly.type
_entity_poly.pdbx_seq_one_letter_code
_entity_poly.pdbx_strand_id
1 'polypeptide(L)'
;DNLRFAWSVEPDNKALAERIRRVWDLSRQGRCTLPSTIEEERATNPFLRPGSPTLIATVAEAMPDRPLDDHLEVFAATRTLKDRGDYRQMSDDSLPLS
;
A
#
# COMPACT_ATOMS: atom_id res chain seq x y z
N ASP A 1 -1.58 8.42 5.26
CA ASP A 1 -2.55 7.31 5.17
C ASP A 1 -2.39 6.41 3.97
N ASN A 2 -2.60 6.86 2.73
CA ASN A 2 -2.58 5.96 1.55
C ASN A 2 -1.28 5.16 1.39
N LEU A 3 -0.12 5.80 1.52
CA LEU A 3 1.17 5.10 1.40
C LEU A 3 1.45 4.16 2.58
N ARG A 4 0.95 4.49 3.77
CA ARG A 4 1.08 3.65 4.96
C ARG A 4 0.26 2.37 4.81
N PHE A 5 -0.96 2.49 4.30
CA PHE A 5 -1.78 1.34 3.93
C PHE A 5 -1.13 0.51 2.81
N ALA A 6 -0.62 1.16 1.76
CA ALA A 6 0.08 0.44 0.70
C ALA A 6 1.27 -0.36 1.25
N TRP A 7 2.03 0.24 2.16
CA TRP A 7 3.19 -0.43 2.78
C TRP A 7 2.79 -1.59 3.69
N SER A 8 1.64 -1.48 4.38
CA SER A 8 1.14 -2.57 5.23
C SER A 8 0.73 -3.81 4.46
N VAL A 9 0.46 -3.70 3.15
CA VAL A 9 0.02 -4.82 2.30
C VAL A 9 1.03 -5.22 1.22
N GLU A 10 2.00 -4.38 0.90
CA GLU A 10 3.09 -4.68 -0.03
C GLU A 10 4.45 -4.16 0.52
N PRO A 11 4.95 -4.70 1.66
CA PRO A 11 6.16 -4.21 2.33
C PRO A 11 7.48 -4.52 1.58
N ASP A 12 7.43 -5.27 0.49
CA ASP A 12 8.59 -5.59 -0.35
C ASP A 12 8.61 -4.80 -1.67
N ASN A 13 7.60 -3.95 -1.91
CA ASN A 13 7.49 -3.16 -3.13
C ASN A 13 8.52 -2.02 -3.12
N LYS A 14 9.62 -2.21 -3.87
CA LYS A 14 10.73 -1.24 -3.97
C LYS A 14 10.28 0.13 -4.49
N ALA A 15 9.40 0.17 -5.49
CA ALA A 15 8.89 1.43 -6.04
C ALA A 15 8.05 2.18 -4.99
N LEU A 16 7.29 1.45 -4.18
CA LEU A 16 6.54 2.04 -3.06
C LEU A 16 7.49 2.57 -1.97
N ALA A 17 8.55 1.84 -1.64
CA ALA A 17 9.54 2.29 -0.68
C ALA A 17 10.21 3.62 -1.11
N GLU A 18 10.64 3.71 -2.36
CA GLU A 18 11.19 4.95 -2.94
C GLU A 18 10.18 6.10 -2.91
N ARG A 19 8.92 5.82 -3.24
CA ARG A 19 7.83 6.80 -3.18
C ARG A 19 7.60 7.30 -1.76
N ILE A 20 7.64 6.43 -0.76
CA ILE A 20 7.49 6.79 0.66
C ILE A 20 8.61 7.74 1.09
N ARG A 21 9.88 7.40 0.80
CA ARG A 21 11.03 8.28 1.12
C ARG A 21 10.87 9.66 0.51
N ARG A 22 10.56 9.72 -0.80
CA ARG A 22 10.38 11.00 -1.51
C ARG A 22 9.27 11.84 -0.90
N VAL A 23 8.11 11.24 -0.61
CA VAL A 23 6.97 11.94 -0.03
C VAL A 23 7.27 12.40 1.39
N TRP A 24 7.99 11.59 2.17
CA TRP A 24 8.43 11.94 3.52
C TRP A 24 9.35 13.16 3.52
N ASP A 25 10.36 13.19 2.65
CA ASP A 25 11.28 14.32 2.53
C ASP A 25 10.58 15.60 2.08
N LEU A 26 9.70 15.52 1.09
CA LEU A 26 8.89 16.66 0.63
C LEU A 26 8.01 17.20 1.76
N SER A 27 7.37 16.30 2.52
CA SER A 27 6.50 16.70 3.63
C SER A 27 7.30 17.39 4.75
N ARG A 28 8.50 16.92 5.07
CA ARG A 28 9.40 17.56 6.05
C ARG A 28 9.83 18.97 5.62
N GLN A 29 9.88 19.22 4.32
CA GLN A 29 10.18 20.52 3.74
C GLN A 29 8.93 21.43 3.62
N GLY A 30 7.77 20.99 4.10
CA GLY A 30 6.51 21.73 3.94
C GLY A 30 6.01 21.81 2.50
N ARG A 31 6.47 20.93 1.61
CA ARG A 31 6.14 20.93 0.19
C ARG A 31 4.94 20.03 -0.09
N CYS A 32 4.18 20.38 -1.13
CA CYS A 32 3.09 19.55 -1.63
C CYS A 32 3.64 18.22 -2.17
N THR A 33 2.94 17.12 -1.85
CA THR A 33 3.27 15.75 -2.24
C THR A 33 2.47 15.30 -3.48
N LEU A 34 1.73 16.25 -4.08
CA LEU A 34 0.93 16.09 -5.27
C LEU A 34 1.39 17.07 -6.36
N PRO A 35 1.19 16.73 -7.65
CA PRO A 35 0.57 15.51 -8.16
C PRO A 35 1.51 14.29 -8.19
N SER A 36 0.94 13.07 -8.26
CA SER A 36 1.63 11.87 -8.73
C SER A 36 1.30 11.60 -10.21
N THR A 37 2.10 10.77 -10.86
CA THR A 37 1.83 10.28 -12.21
C THR A 37 1.00 8.99 -12.18
N ILE A 38 0.27 8.70 -13.28
CA ILE A 38 -0.44 7.42 -13.42
C ILE A 38 0.52 6.22 -13.40
N GLU A 39 1.73 6.40 -13.92
CA GLU A 39 2.78 5.36 -13.86
C GLU A 39 3.16 5.03 -12.42
N GLU A 40 3.39 6.03 -11.58
CA GLU A 40 3.66 5.85 -10.15
C GLU A 40 2.49 5.18 -9.43
N GLU A 41 1.25 5.57 -9.73
CA GLU A 41 0.06 4.93 -9.16
C GLU A 41 0.01 3.44 -9.54
N ARG A 42 0.22 3.06 -10.80
CA ARG A 42 0.23 1.64 -11.20
C ARG A 42 1.37 0.84 -10.55
N ALA A 43 2.50 1.49 -10.26
CA ALA A 43 3.64 0.84 -9.61
C ALA A 43 3.46 0.66 -8.10
N THR A 44 2.65 1.50 -7.44
CA THR A 44 2.67 1.61 -5.96
C THR A 44 1.31 1.54 -5.27
N ASN A 45 0.22 1.65 -6.01
CA ASN A 45 -1.12 1.64 -5.44
C ASN A 45 -1.69 0.20 -5.46
N PRO A 46 -1.98 -0.40 -4.29
CA PRO A 46 -2.46 -1.79 -4.23
C PRO A 46 -3.81 -1.99 -4.95
N PHE A 47 -4.64 -0.95 -5.05
CA PHE A 47 -5.91 -0.99 -5.79
C PHE A 47 -5.73 -1.11 -7.31
N LEU A 48 -4.54 -0.78 -7.83
CA LEU A 48 -4.18 -0.93 -9.25
C LEU A 48 -3.29 -2.15 -9.49
N ARG A 49 -3.01 -2.94 -8.44
CA ARG A 49 -2.13 -4.11 -8.46
C ARG A 49 -2.79 -5.37 -7.89
N PRO A 50 -4.05 -5.70 -8.23
CA PRO A 50 -4.74 -6.87 -7.67
C PRO A 50 -4.07 -8.21 -8.03
N GLY A 51 -3.20 -8.25 -9.04
CA GLY A 51 -2.39 -9.42 -9.40
C GLY A 51 -1.03 -9.50 -8.71
N SER A 52 -0.73 -8.61 -7.74
CA SER A 52 0.54 -8.63 -7.01
C SER A 52 0.60 -9.85 -6.08
N PRO A 53 1.62 -10.73 -6.21
CA PRO A 53 1.75 -11.90 -5.34
C PRO A 53 1.84 -11.54 -3.85
N THR A 54 2.56 -10.46 -3.52
CA THR A 54 2.69 -10.00 -2.13
C THR A 54 1.35 -9.51 -1.59
N LEU A 55 0.61 -8.72 -2.37
CA LEU A 55 -0.72 -8.24 -1.97
C LEU A 55 -1.66 -9.43 -1.71
N ILE A 56 -1.70 -10.40 -2.63
CA ILE A 56 -2.54 -11.59 -2.52
C ILE A 56 -2.17 -12.37 -1.25
N ALA A 57 -0.88 -12.61 -1.01
CA ALA A 57 -0.41 -13.32 0.17
C ALA A 57 -0.80 -12.61 1.47
N THR A 58 -0.58 -11.30 1.57
CA THR A 58 -0.95 -10.52 2.77
C THR A 58 -2.46 -10.50 3.00
N VAL A 59 -3.26 -10.39 1.93
CA VAL A 59 -4.72 -10.43 2.02
C VAL A 59 -5.20 -11.82 2.46
N ALA A 60 -4.63 -12.89 1.91
CA ALA A 60 -4.96 -14.26 2.29
C ALA A 60 -4.65 -14.55 3.76
N GLU A 61 -3.51 -14.06 4.26
CA GLU A 61 -3.15 -14.19 5.67
C GLU A 61 -4.13 -13.44 6.59
N ALA A 62 -4.55 -12.23 6.20
CA ALA A 62 -5.45 -11.42 7.00
C ALA A 62 -6.93 -11.85 6.92
N MET A 63 -7.30 -12.63 5.89
CA MET A 63 -8.67 -13.10 5.62
C MET A 63 -8.66 -14.54 5.06
N PRO A 64 -8.28 -15.55 5.85
CA PRO A 64 -8.05 -16.92 5.36
C PRO A 64 -9.31 -17.60 4.80
N ASP A 65 -10.49 -17.20 5.26
CA ASP A 65 -11.77 -17.77 4.83
C ASP A 65 -12.37 -17.06 3.59
N ARG A 66 -11.69 -16.06 3.05
CA ARG A 66 -12.19 -15.27 1.92
C ARG A 66 -11.61 -15.80 0.59
N PRO A 67 -12.45 -16.05 -0.43
CA PRO A 67 -11.95 -16.39 -1.76
C PRO A 67 -11.19 -15.21 -2.37
N LEU A 68 -10.14 -15.54 -3.14
CA LEU A 68 -9.23 -14.61 -3.82
C LEU A 68 -8.91 -15.14 -5.23
N ASP A 69 -9.92 -15.70 -5.90
CA ASP A 69 -9.78 -16.42 -7.17
C ASP A 69 -9.61 -15.46 -8.35
N ASP A 70 -10.06 -14.21 -8.20
CA ASP A 70 -9.93 -13.18 -9.23
C ASP A 70 -9.51 -11.80 -8.68
N HIS A 71 -9.20 -10.88 -9.60
CA HIS A 71 -8.79 -9.53 -9.25
C HIS A 71 -9.88 -8.71 -8.54
N LEU A 72 -11.16 -9.01 -8.76
CA LEU A 72 -12.27 -8.30 -8.12
C LEU A 72 -12.35 -8.68 -6.65
N GLU A 73 -12.19 -9.96 -6.33
CA GLU A 73 -12.15 -10.47 -4.97
C GLU A 73 -10.94 -9.93 -4.19
N VAL A 74 -9.75 -9.95 -4.79
CA VAL A 74 -8.54 -9.35 -4.20
C VAL A 74 -8.74 -7.86 -3.95
N PHE A 75 -9.33 -7.13 -4.91
CA PHE A 75 -9.63 -5.71 -4.74
C PHE A 75 -10.61 -5.48 -3.57
N ALA A 76 -11.70 -6.24 -3.48
CA ALA A 76 -12.69 -6.10 -2.44
C ALA A 76 -12.14 -6.45 -1.04
N ALA A 77 -11.28 -7.45 -0.95
CA ALA A 77 -10.58 -7.82 0.28
C ALA A 77 -9.56 -6.76 0.69
N THR A 78 -8.75 -6.26 -0.24
CA THR A 78 -7.84 -5.11 -0.04
C THR A 78 -8.59 -3.89 0.48
N ARG A 79 -9.77 -3.60 -0.08
CA ARG A 79 -10.62 -2.50 0.39
C ARG A 79 -11.10 -2.71 1.81
N THR A 80 -11.50 -3.94 2.15
CA THR A 80 -11.93 -4.30 3.50
C THR A 80 -10.81 -4.05 4.53
N LEU A 81 -9.56 -4.42 4.21
CA LEU A 81 -8.40 -4.11 5.06
C LEU A 81 -8.19 -2.61 5.25
N LYS A 82 -8.32 -1.82 4.18
CA LYS A 82 -8.21 -0.36 4.26
C LYS A 82 -9.29 0.25 5.16
N ASP A 83 -10.51 -0.26 5.09
CA ASP A 83 -11.64 0.28 5.85
C ASP A 83 -11.55 -0.10 7.35
N ARG A 84 -10.97 -1.26 7.70
CA ARG A 84 -10.63 -1.61 9.10
C ARG A 84 -9.67 -0.61 9.73
N GLY A 85 -8.69 -0.14 8.96
CA GLY A 85 -7.82 0.96 9.38
C GLY A 85 -6.66 0.56 10.31
N ASP A 86 -6.37 -0.73 10.46
CA ASP A 86 -5.32 -1.24 11.36
C ASP A 86 -3.93 -0.65 11.04
N TYR A 87 -3.65 -0.38 9.76
CA TYR A 87 -2.43 0.29 9.30
C TYR A 87 -2.18 1.66 9.95
N ARG A 88 -3.21 2.31 10.50
CA ARG A 88 -3.07 3.61 11.18
C ARG A 88 -2.28 3.49 12.48
N GLN A 89 -2.19 2.29 13.07
CA GLN A 89 -1.41 2.04 14.29
C GLN A 89 0.08 1.83 14.01
N MET A 90 0.49 1.64 12.75
CA MET A 90 1.90 1.50 12.39
C MET A 90 2.67 2.76 12.76
N SER A 91 3.82 2.64 13.41
CA SER A 91 4.73 3.77 13.67
C SER A 91 5.55 4.13 12.43
N ASP A 92 6.15 5.31 12.42
CA ASP A 92 7.02 5.71 11.31
C ASP A 92 8.29 4.85 11.22
N ASP A 93 8.71 4.20 12.32
CA ASP A 93 9.81 3.22 12.33
C ASP A 93 9.51 1.97 11.51
N SER A 94 8.23 1.71 11.22
CA SER A 94 7.79 0.60 10.36
C SER A 94 7.84 0.96 8.87
N LEU A 95 8.08 2.23 8.53
CA LEU A 95 8.18 2.71 7.16
C LEU A 95 9.62 2.63 6.64
N PRO A 96 9.81 2.50 5.31
CA PRO A 96 11.13 2.40 4.69
C PRO A 96 11.78 3.80 4.57
N LEU A 97 12.08 4.42 5.71
CA LEU A 97 12.62 5.79 5.81
C LEU A 97 14.15 5.87 5.87
N SER A 98 14.83 4.72 5.86
CA SER A 98 16.30 4.61 5.81
C SER A 98 16.85 4.58 4.38
#